data_AF-A0A5A7UNG4-F1
#
_entry.id   AF-A0A5A7UNG4-F1
#
_cell.length_a   1.000
_cell.length_b   1.000
_cell.length_c   1.000
_cell.angle_alpha   90.00
_cell.angle_beta   90.00
_cell.angle_gamma   90.00
#
_symmetry.space_group_name_H-M   'P 1'
#
loop_
_entity.id
_entity.type
_entity.pdbx_description
1 polymer ?
#
loop_
_entity_poly.entity_id
_entity_poly.type
_entity_poly.pdbx_seq_one_letter_code
_entity_poly.pdbx_strand_id
1 'polypeptide(L)' 'MIVEQYDQKFDILSRFTPKLVETEAARADRFVRDLRLDLQSSIRAFRPATQADALRPIVDMSLHERVDISKTSEKGSTL' A
#
# COMPACT_ATOMS: atom_id res chain seq x y z
N MET A 1 13.44 7.55 -3.88
CA MET A 1 12.82 7.70 -2.55
C MET A 1 13.32 6.58 -1.64
N ILE A 2 13.47 6.84 -0.34
CA ILE A 2 14.26 6.04 0.63
C ILE A 2 13.50 4.79 1.15
N VAL A 3 12.17 4.79 1.02
CA VAL A 3 11.27 3.74 1.57
C VAL A 3 11.36 2.43 0.78
N GLU A 4 11.41 2.49 -0.55
CA GLU A 4 11.52 1.28 -1.38
C GLU A 4 12.88 0.58 -1.24
N GLN A 5 13.95 1.35 -1.03
CA GLN A 5 15.27 0.78 -0.72
C GLN A 5 15.30 0.10 0.64
N TYR A 6 14.53 0.63 1.61
CA TYR A 6 14.39 0.00 2.91
C TYR A 6 13.64 -1.32 2.79
N ASP A 7 12.56 -1.32 2.00
CA ASP A 7 11.74 -2.51 1.73
C ASP A 7 12.54 -3.61 1.03
N GLN A 8 13.33 -3.28 0.01
CA GLN A 8 14.23 -4.25 -0.64
C GLN A 8 15.28 -4.83 0.32
N LYS A 9 15.91 -4.00 1.16
CA LYS A 9 16.90 -4.48 2.13
C LYS A 9 16.25 -5.36 3.18
N PHE A 10 15.05 -5.02 3.62
CA PHE A 10 14.28 -5.81 4.54
C PHE A 10 13.93 -7.19 3.94
N ASP A 11 13.48 -7.24 2.68
CA ASP A 11 13.17 -8.50 1.98
C ASP A 11 14.41 -9.42 1.83
N ILE A 12 15.59 -8.84 1.61
CA ILE A 12 16.85 -9.61 1.55
C ILE A 12 17.22 -10.16 2.93
N LEU A 13 17.09 -9.36 3.99
CA LEU A 13 17.46 -9.75 5.35
C LEU A 13 16.46 -10.74 5.98
N SER A 14 15.18 -10.63 5.63
CA SER A 14 14.11 -11.48 6.14
C SER A 14 14.29 -12.95 5.71
N ARG A 15 14.91 -13.21 4.55
CA ARG A 15 15.28 -14.57 4.08
C ARG A 15 16.27 -15.29 5.00
N PHE A 16 17.05 -14.54 5.79
CA PHE A 16 17.96 -15.10 6.79
C PHE A 16 17.31 -15.27 8.17
N THR A 17 16.08 -14.76 8.34
CA THR A 17 15.31 -14.88 9.58
C THR A 17 13.84 -15.17 9.24
N PRO A 18 13.47 -16.43 8.94
CA PRO A 18 12.11 -16.82 8.55
C PRO A 18 11.04 -16.40 9.57
N LYS A 19 11.39 -16.42 10.86
CA LYS A 19 10.53 -15.93 11.94
C LYS A 19 10.17 -14.45 11.80
N LEU A 20 11.06 -13.64 11.23
CA LEU A 20 10.80 -12.22 10.97
C LEU A 20 9.80 -12.05 9.81
N VAL A 21 9.92 -12.87 8.76
CA VAL A 21 8.97 -12.90 7.63
C VAL A 21 7.57 -13.26 8.11
N GLU A 22 7.44 -14.30 8.95
CA GLU A 22 6.16 -14.70 9.53
C GLU A 22 5.55 -13.57 10.37
N THR A 23 6.37 -12.86 11.17
CA THR A 23 5.89 -11.72 11.96
C THR A 23 5.49 -10.53 11.09
N GLU A 24 6.16 -10.30 9.97
CA GLU A 24 5.84 -9.20 9.06
C GLU A 24 4.59 -9.51 8.23
N ALA A 25 4.42 -10.75 7.77
CA ALA A 25 3.20 -11.20 7.11
C ALA A 25 1.99 -11.11 8.05
N ALA A 26 2.16 -11.50 9.32
CA ALA A 26 1.11 -11.33 10.35
C ALA A 26 0.79 -9.85 10.62
N ARG A 27 1.82 -8.98 10.57
CA ARG A 27 1.64 -7.52 10.69
C ARG A 27 0.90 -6.94 9.48
N ALA A 28 1.23 -7.40 8.27
CA ALA A 28 0.55 -7.02 7.04
C ALA A 28 -0.93 -7.46 7.05
N ASP A 29 -1.23 -8.70 7.45
CA ASP A 29 -2.62 -9.17 7.55
C ASP A 29 -3.40 -8.38 8.61
N ARG A 30 -2.80 -8.10 9.77
CA ARG A 30 -3.41 -7.22 10.78
C ARG A 30 -3.70 -5.82 10.22
N PHE A 31 -2.73 -5.23 9.52
CA PHE A 31 -2.89 -3.92 8.91
C PHE A 31 -4.08 -3.92 7.93
N VAL A 32 -4.16 -4.92 7.04
CA VAL A 32 -5.29 -5.07 6.11
C VAL A 32 -6.62 -5.21 6.85
N ARG A 33 -6.68 -6.00 7.93
CA ARG A 33 -7.89 -6.19 8.73
C ARG A 33 -8.39 -4.93 9.43
N ASP A 34 -7.49 -3.99 9.71
CA ASP A 34 -7.81 -2.73 10.38
C ASP A 34 -8.21 -1.61 9.37
N LEU A 35 -8.13 -1.86 8.05
CA LEU A 35 -8.58 -0.92 7.01
C LEU A 35 -10.11 -0.88 6.90
N ARG A 36 -10.63 0.17 6.24
CA ARG A 36 -12.05 0.23 5.86
C ARG A 36 -12.39 -0.88 4.86
N LEU A 37 -13.58 -1.47 4.98
CA LEU A 37 -14.03 -2.64 4.20
C LEU A 37 -13.94 -2.47 2.67
N ASP A 38 -14.22 -1.27 2.18
CA ASP A 38 -14.11 -0.90 0.77
C ASP A 38 -12.68 -1.02 0.24
N LEU A 39 -11.69 -0.76 1.10
CA LEU A 39 -10.27 -0.87 0.76
C LEU A 39 -9.71 -2.28 1.02
N GLN A 40 -10.22 -2.99 2.02
CA GLN A 40 -9.74 -4.33 2.38
C GLN A 40 -9.76 -5.31 1.21
N SER A 41 -10.88 -5.36 0.48
CA SER A 41 -11.05 -6.28 -0.64
C SER A 41 -10.02 -6.04 -1.75
N SER A 42 -9.79 -4.76 -2.07
CA SER A 42 -8.79 -4.31 -3.04
C SER A 42 -7.38 -4.67 -2.58
N ILE A 43 -6.99 -4.32 -1.35
CA ILE A 43 -5.63 -4.57 -0.84
C ILE A 43 -5.35 -6.08 -0.68
N ARG A 44 -6.34 -6.86 -0.24
CA ARG A 44 -6.21 -8.32 -0.10
C ARG A 44 -5.96 -9.03 -1.43
N ALA A 45 -6.47 -8.49 -2.56
CA ALA A 45 -6.21 -9.04 -3.89
C ALA A 45 -4.73 -8.99 -4.28
N PHE A 46 -3.97 -8.03 -3.75
CA PHE A 46 -2.52 -7.91 -3.98
C PHE A 46 -1.68 -8.91 -3.16
N ARG A 47 -2.30 -9.64 -2.21
CA ARG A 47 -1.62 -10.60 -1.32
C ARG A 47 -0.34 -10.03 -0.68
N PRO A 48 -0.46 -8.96 0.13
CA PRO A 48 0.71 -8.31 0.72
C PRO A 48 1.47 -9.26 1.64
N ALA A 49 2.77 -9.39 1.41
CA ALA A 49 3.68 -10.13 2.28
C ALA A 49 4.31 -9.23 3.35
N THR A 50 4.31 -7.92 3.11
CA THR A 50 4.82 -6.90 4.03
C THR A 50 3.81 -5.78 4.27
N GLN A 51 4.00 -5.00 5.33
CA GLN A 51 3.21 -3.79 5.53
C GLN A 51 3.38 -2.77 4.38
N ALA A 52 4.56 -2.71 3.76
CA ALA A 52 4.81 -1.84 2.62
C ALA A 52 3.99 -2.25 1.39
N ASP A 53 3.88 -3.57 1.14
CA ASP A 53 3.04 -4.10 0.05
C ASP A 53 1.56 -3.78 0.25
N ALA A 54 1.11 -3.68 1.50
CA ALA A 54 -0.26 -3.25 1.81
C ALA A 54 -0.45 -1.74 1.67
N LEU A 55 0.60 -0.93 1.88
CA LEU A 55 0.54 0.54 1.84
C LEU A 55 0.66 1.11 0.42
N ARG A 56 1.50 0.52 -0.45
CA ARG A 56 1.75 1.02 -1.81
C ARG A 56 0.45 1.27 -2.61
N PRO A 57 -0.48 0.29 -2.73
CA PRO A 57 -1.68 0.50 -3.53
C PRO A 57 -2.61 1.56 -2.93
N ILE A 58 -2.63 1.72 -1.60
CA ILE A 58 -3.43 2.75 -0.92
C ILE A 58 -2.92 4.14 -1.29
N VAL A 59 -1.60 4.33 -1.27
CA VAL A 59 -0.97 5.59 -1.65
C VAL A 59 -1.26 5.88 -3.12
N ASP A 60 -1.10 4.90 -4.01
CA ASP A 60 -1.37 5.08 -5.45
C ASP A 60 -2.83 5.42 -5.74
N MET A 61 -3.78 4.76 -5.08
CA MET A 61 -5.22 5.08 -5.18
C MET A 61 -5.50 6.52 -4.74
N SER A 62 -4.89 6.98 -3.64
CA SER A 62 -5.06 8.35 -3.15
C SER A 62 -4.44 9.41 -4.09
N LEU A 63 -3.38 9.06 -4.81
CA LEU A 63 -2.78 9.90 -5.84
C LEU A 63 -3.70 9.99 -7.06
N HIS A 64 -4.29 8.87 -7.49
CA HIS A 64 -5.21 8.85 -8.61
C HIS A 64 -6.49 9.67 -8.33
N GLU A 65 -7.10 9.49 -7.16
CA GLU A 65 -8.27 10.28 -6.73
C GLU A 65 -8.01 11.79 -6.82
N ARG A 66 -6.82 12.25 -6.38
CA ARG A 66 -6.44 13.68 -6.45
C ARG A 66 -6.24 14.17 -7.88
N VAL A 67 -5.74 13.33 -8.78
CA VAL A 67 -5.57 13.67 -10.21
C VAL A 67 -6.92 13.76 -10.93
N ASP A 68 -7.90 12.92 -10.55
CA ASP A 68 -9.24 12.98 -11.14
C ASP A 68 -10.04 14.19 -10.62
N ILE A 69 -9.86 14.56 -9.35
CA ILE A 69 -10.43 15.79 -8.78
C ILE A 69 -9.84 17.04 -9.45
N SER A 70 -8.53 17.07 -9.74
CA SER A 70 -7.90 18.23 -10.39
C SER A 70 -8.37 18.43 -11.85
N LYS A 71 -8.64 17.36 -12.59
CA LYS A 71 -9.18 17.44 -13.96
C LYS A 71 -10.64 17.85 -14.04
N THR A 72 -11.45 17.47 -13.06
CA THR A 72 -12.87 17.87 -13.01
C THR A 72 -13.04 19.33 -12.60
N SER A 73 -12.12 19.89 -11.81
CA SER A 73 -12.12 21.31 -11.44
C SER A 73 -11.74 22.26 -12.60
N GLU A 74 -10.95 21.83 -13.59
CA GLU A 74 -10.61 22.66 -14.77
C GLU A 74 -11.77 22.79 -15.76
N LYS A 75 -12.65 21.78 -15.87
CA LYS A 75 -13.79 21.79 -16.80
C LYS A 75 -14.97 22.66 -16.36
N GLY A 76 -14.94 23.20 -15.13
CA GLY A 76 -15.96 24.11 -14.60
C GLY A 76 -15.65 25.60 -14.80
N SER A 77 -14.50 25.96 -15.38
CA SER A 77 -14.10 27.35 -15.61
C SER A 77 -14.14 27.71 -17.09
N THR A 78 -15.34 27.68 -17.67
CA THR A 78 -15.64 28.45 -18.90
C THR A 78 -16.80 29.38 -18.58
N LEU A 79 -16.45 30.61 -18.22
CA LEU A 79 -17.34 31.75 -18.13
C LEU A 79 -16.65 32.92 -18.82
#